data_AF-A0A533S093-F1
#
_entry.id   AF-A0A533S093-F1
#
_cell.length_a   1.000
_cell.length_b   1.000
_cell.length_c   1.000
_cell.angle_alpha   90.00
_cell.angle_beta   90.00
_cell.angle_gamma   90.00
#
_symmetry.space_group_name_H-M   'P 1'
#
loop_
_entity.id
_entity.type
_entity.pdbx_description
1 polymer ?
#
loop_
_entity_poly.entity_id
_entity_poly.type
_entity_poly.pdbx_seq_one_letter_code
_entity_poly.pdbx_strand_id
1 'polypeptide(L)'
;MKTKLTEMLGAKHPIIQGGMGPYSTNKLAAAVANAGAVGLISTSGLVLGVPQAAEMLTGGETGTSYQVLKKILYRVKEETKKSKGIFGINCMV
;
A
#
# COMPACT_ATOMS: atom_id res chain seq x y z
N MET A 1 -18.32 -12.84 -2.21
CA MET A 1 -18.55 -13.75 -1.07
C MET A 1 -18.77 -12.88 0.15
N LYS A 2 -19.83 -13.12 0.94
CA LYS A 2 -20.05 -12.37 2.18
C LYS A 2 -19.35 -13.07 3.34
N THR A 3 -18.53 -12.32 4.06
CA THR A 3 -17.79 -12.73 5.26
C THR A 3 -17.77 -11.56 6.23
N LYS A 4 -17.49 -11.81 7.51
CA LYS A 4 -17.29 -10.75 8.51
C LYS A 4 -16.27 -9.70 8.05
N LEU A 5 -15.18 -10.13 7.38
CA LEU A 5 -14.14 -9.24 6.85
C LEU A 5 -14.69 -8.27 5.80
N THR A 6 -15.41 -8.80 4.80
CA THR A 6 -15.98 -7.99 3.72
C THR A 6 -17.05 -7.02 4.23
N GLU A 7 -17.81 -7.39 5.26
CA GLU A 7 -18.82 -6.53 5.87
C GLU A 7 -18.21 -5.41 6.71
N MET A 8 -17.16 -5.71 7.49
CA MET A 8 -16.48 -4.71 8.32
C MET A 8 -15.75 -3.66 7.50
N LEU A 9 -15.08 -4.07 6.41
CA LEU A 9 -14.22 -3.17 5.63
C LEU A 9 -14.90 -2.60 4.38
N GLY A 10 -16.00 -3.20 3.92
CA GLY A 10 -16.63 -2.85 2.64
C GLY A 10 -15.90 -3.43 1.41
N ALA A 11 -15.04 -4.44 1.60
CA ALA A 11 -14.33 -5.10 0.50
C ALA A 11 -15.24 -6.07 -0.27
N LYS A 12 -15.01 -6.21 -1.57
CA LYS A 12 -15.73 -7.16 -2.44
C LYS A 12 -15.26 -8.60 -2.25
N HIS A 13 -13.96 -8.77 -2.03
CA HIS A 13 -13.30 -10.05 -1.87
C HIS A 13 -12.73 -10.19 -0.46
N PRO A 14 -12.86 -11.35 0.21
CA PRO A 14 -12.34 -11.58 1.56
C PRO A 14 -10.82 -11.85 1.51
N ILE A 15 -10.07 -10.96 0.88
CA ILE A 15 -8.64 -11.09 0.61
C ILE A 15 -7.93 -9.81 1.04
N ILE A 16 -6.85 -9.96 1.80
CA ILE A 16 -5.92 -8.89 2.15
C ILE A 16 -4.57 -9.26 1.55
N GLN A 17 -4.00 -8.38 0.73
CA GLN A 17 -2.62 -8.53 0.29
C GLN A 17 -1.69 -8.05 1.39
N GLY A 18 -0.82 -8.93 1.91
CA GLY A 18 0.13 -8.59 2.97
C GLY A 18 1.21 -7.60 2.51
N GLY A 19 1.54 -6.60 3.32
CA GLY A 19 2.65 -5.68 3.02
C GLY A 19 3.99 -6.39 3.18
N MET A 20 4.62 -6.77 2.08
CA MET A 20 5.84 -7.58 2.05
C MET A 20 7.09 -6.69 1.92
N GLY A 21 7.86 -6.60 3.01
CA GLY A 21 9.17 -5.96 3.00
C GLY A 21 10.28 -6.85 2.44
N PRO A 22 11.44 -6.27 2.04
CA PRO A 22 11.75 -4.83 2.04
C PRO A 22 11.16 -4.08 0.82
N TYR A 23 10.48 -4.78 -0.09
CA TYR A 23 10.01 -4.24 -1.36
C TYR A 23 8.84 -3.26 -1.23
N SER A 24 8.82 -2.27 -2.13
CA SER A 24 7.68 -1.39 -2.32
C SER A 24 6.49 -2.17 -2.87
N THR A 25 5.40 -2.17 -2.12
CA THR A 25 4.13 -2.79 -2.54
C THR A 25 3.13 -1.77 -3.09
N ASN A 26 3.53 -0.53 -3.35
CA ASN A 26 2.63 0.59 -3.67
C ASN A 26 1.70 0.28 -4.86
N LYS A 27 2.28 -0.13 -5.99
CA LYS A 27 1.52 -0.49 -7.21
C LYS A 27 0.65 -1.72 -6.99
N LEU A 28 1.15 -2.70 -6.24
CA LEU A 28 0.40 -3.93 -5.91
C LEU A 28 -0.80 -3.61 -5.02
N ALA A 29 -0.61 -2.78 -3.99
CA ALA A 29 -1.67 -2.35 -3.09
C ALA A 29 -2.77 -1.60 -3.85
N ALA A 30 -2.40 -0.68 -4.74
CA ALA A 30 -3.35 0.02 -5.61
C ALA A 30 -4.12 -0.94 -6.53
N ALA A 31 -3.44 -1.90 -7.17
CA ALA A 31 -4.07 -2.89 -8.04
C ALA A 31 -5.06 -3.80 -7.27
N VAL A 32 -4.65 -4.31 -6.10
CA VAL A 32 -5.48 -5.14 -5.23
C VAL A 32 -6.72 -4.37 -4.74
N ALA A 33 -6.52 -3.13 -4.30
CA ALA A 33 -7.61 -2.24 -3.89
C ALA A 33 -8.60 -1.98 -5.04
N ASN A 34 -8.09 -1.72 -6.25
CA ASN A 34 -8.90 -1.53 -7.45
C ASN A 34 -9.68 -2.79 -7.86
N ALA A 35 -9.14 -3.99 -7.60
CA ALA A 35 -9.83 -5.25 -7.82
C ALA A 35 -10.93 -5.55 -6.77
N GLY A 36 -11.00 -4.76 -5.69
CA GLY A 36 -12.01 -4.89 -4.63
C GLY A 36 -11.58 -5.77 -3.45
N ALA A 37 -10.29 -6.10 -3.36
CA ALA A 37 -9.66 -6.66 -2.15
C ALA A 37 -8.98 -5.53 -1.35
N VAL A 38 -8.34 -5.85 -0.22
CA VAL A 38 -7.62 -4.85 0.60
C VAL A 38 -6.13 -4.88 0.25
N GLY A 39 -5.61 -3.77 -0.26
CA GLY A 39 -4.18 -3.61 -0.56
C GLY A 39 -3.40 -3.00 0.61
N LEU A 40 -2.18 -3.46 0.88
CA LEU A 40 -1.33 -2.91 1.94
C LEU A 40 0.01 -2.39 1.40
N ILE A 41 0.32 -1.14 1.77
CA ILE A 41 1.61 -0.49 1.53
C ILE A 41 2.60 -0.95 2.59
N SER A 42 3.74 -1.49 2.18
CA SER A 42 4.85 -1.83 3.07
C SER A 42 5.62 -0.58 3.49
N THR A 43 5.88 -0.43 4.79
CA THR A 43 6.71 0.67 5.32
C THR A 43 8.15 0.25 5.65
N SER A 44 8.47 -1.04 5.56
CA SER A 44 9.79 -1.58 5.96
C SER A 44 10.96 -0.96 5.17
N GLY A 45 10.74 -0.59 3.91
CA GLY A 45 11.76 0.03 3.06
C GLY A 45 12.05 1.49 3.40
N LEU A 46 11.15 2.16 4.13
CA LEU A 46 11.22 3.60 4.42
C LEU A 46 12.28 3.96 5.46
N VAL A 47 12.72 2.99 6.26
CA VAL A 47 13.70 3.17 7.35
C VAL A 47 15.13 2.82 6.95
N LEU A 48 15.32 2.09 5.84
CA LEU A 48 16.63 1.59 5.44
C LEU A 48 17.55 2.68 4.88
N GLY A 49 17.00 3.79 4.38
CA GLY A 49 17.78 4.98 4.01
C GLY A 49 18.84 4.74 2.93
N VAL A 50 18.60 3.82 1.97
CA VAL A 50 19.55 3.47 0.90
C VAL A 50 19.12 4.12 -0.42
N PRO A 51 19.74 5.24 -0.86
CA PRO A 51 19.30 5.97 -2.05
C PRO A 51 19.36 5.15 -3.33
N GLN A 52 20.35 4.26 -3.46
CA GLN A 52 20.52 3.39 -4.63
C GLN A 52 19.40 2.34 -4.77
N ALA A 53 18.67 2.07 -3.68
CA ALA A 53 17.55 1.12 -3.65
C ALA A 53 16.18 1.82 -3.62
N ALA A 54 16.09 3.13 -3.87
CA ALA A 54 14.83 3.88 -3.79
C ALA A 54 13.72 3.30 -4.66
N GLU A 55 14.00 2.85 -5.90
CA GLU A 55 12.97 2.21 -6.74
C GLU A 55 12.41 0.94 -6.06
N MET A 56 13.30 0.10 -5.53
CA MET A 56 12.95 -1.15 -4.87
C MET A 56 12.21 -0.94 -3.55
N LEU A 57 12.61 0.07 -2.76
CA LEU A 57 12.15 0.26 -1.37
C LEU A 57 10.96 1.21 -1.26
N THR A 58 10.86 2.21 -2.14
CA THR A 58 9.87 3.29 -2.06
C THR A 58 9.09 3.49 -3.36
N GLY A 59 9.42 2.75 -4.42
CA GLY A 59 8.84 2.97 -5.76
C GLY A 59 9.33 4.26 -6.42
N GLY A 60 10.58 4.64 -6.12
CA GLY A 60 11.29 5.77 -6.72
C GLY A 60 11.17 7.08 -5.93
N GLU A 61 10.43 7.07 -4.83
CA GLU A 61 10.18 8.24 -4.00
C GLU A 61 11.37 8.55 -3.08
N THR A 62 11.81 9.81 -3.07
CA THR A 62 12.93 10.30 -2.26
C THR A 62 12.50 11.42 -1.31
N GLY A 63 13.26 11.59 -0.23
CA GLY A 63 13.02 12.57 0.84
C GLY A 63 13.12 11.94 2.23
N THR A 64 12.65 12.66 3.25
CA THR A 64 12.50 12.08 4.60
C THR A 64 11.45 10.96 4.59
N SER A 65 11.51 10.02 5.54
CA SER A 65 10.51 8.93 5.61
C SER A 65 9.07 9.45 5.66
N TYR A 66 8.83 10.59 6.31
CA TYR A 66 7.54 11.27 6.30
C TYR A 66 7.13 11.75 4.90
N GLN A 67 8.03 12.44 4.18
CA GLN A 67 7.74 12.94 2.84
C GLN A 67 7.46 11.79 1.87
N VAL A 68 8.28 10.73 1.93
CA VAL A 68 8.12 9.54 1.10
C VAL A 68 6.79 8.87 1.38
N LEU A 69 6.48 8.57 2.66
CA LEU A 69 5.20 7.95 3.04
C LEU A 69 4.01 8.80 2.59
N LYS A 70 4.08 10.13 2.78
CA LYS A 70 3.04 11.06 2.34
C LYS A 70 2.81 10.95 0.83
N LYS A 71 3.86 11.03 0.01
CA LYS A 71 3.75 10.91 -1.45
C LYS A 71 3.13 9.57 -1.87
N ILE A 72 3.59 8.47 -1.27
CA ILE A 72 3.06 7.12 -1.54
C ILE A 72 1.56 7.04 -1.21
N LEU A 73 1.14 7.55 -0.04
CA LEU A 73 -0.27 7.55 0.37
C LEU A 73 -1.16 8.34 -0.59
N TYR A 74 -0.74 9.54 -1.00
CA TYR A 74 -1.50 10.35 -1.96
C TYR A 74 -1.55 9.69 -3.34
N ARG A 75 -0.46 9.06 -3.79
CA ARG A 75 -0.43 8.32 -5.04
C ARG A 75 -1.43 7.18 -5.04
N VAL A 76 -1.37 6.29 -4.05
CA VAL A 76 -2.29 5.15 -3.97
C VAL A 76 -3.73 5.62 -3.83
N LYS A 77 -3.98 6.68 -3.04
CA LYS A 77 -5.30 7.32 -2.94
C LYS A 77 -5.85 7.75 -4.30
N GLU A 78 -5.06 8.45 -5.11
CA GLU A 78 -5.53 8.90 -6.42
C GLU A 78 -5.69 7.73 -7.40
N GLU A 79 -4.80 6.73 -7.37
CA GLU A 79 -4.88 5.52 -8.20
C GLU A 79 -6.12 4.66 -7.86
N THR A 80 -6.63 4.69 -6.63
CA THR A 80 -7.82 3.91 -6.20
C THR A 80 -9.12 4.70 -6.17
N LYS A 81 -9.06 6.01 -6.42
CA LYS A 81 -10.20 6.92 -6.29
C LYS A 81 -11.43 6.53 -7.10
N LYS A 82 -11.23 6.06 -8.34
CA LYS A 82 -12.33 5.67 -9.25
C LYS A 82 -13.06 4.42 -8.78
N SER A 83 -12.34 3.43 -8.26
CA SER A 83 -12.92 2.18 -7.76
C SER A 83 -13.46 2.30 -6.34
N LYS A 84 -13.11 3.38 -5.62
CA LYS A 84 -13.26 3.50 -4.17
C LYS A 84 -12.55 2.34 -3.44
N GLY A 85 -11.42 1.91 -3.98
CA GLY A 85 -10.66 0.78 -3.48
C GLY A 85 -10.11 1.03 -2.07
N ILE A 86 -10.11 -0.02 -1.24
CA ILE A 86 -9.68 0.04 0.15
C ILE A 86 -8.22 -0.36 0.25
N PHE A 87 -7.42 0.48 0.89
CA PHE A 87 -6.01 0.20 1.15
C PHE A 87 -5.59 0.70 2.52
N GLY A 88 -4.46 0.19 3.01
CA GLY A 88 -3.87 0.57 4.29
C GLY A 88 -2.35 0.50 4.28
N ILE A 89 -1.75 0.67 5.46
CA ILE A 89 -0.31 0.61 5.67
C ILE A 89 0.03 -0.55 6.62
N ASN A 90 1.10 -1.28 6.29
CA ASN A 90 1.73 -2.22 7.20
C ASN A 90 2.87 -1.49 7.94
N CYS A 91 2.67 -1.20 9.22
CA CYS A 91 3.67 -0.59 10.10
C CYS A 91 4.43 -1.67 10.87
N MET A 92 5.76 -1.65 10.78
CA MET A 92 6.62 -2.50 11.59
C MET A 92 6.54 -2.04 13.06
N VAL A 93 6.41 -2.98 13.98
CA VAL A 93 6.42 -2.77 15.44
C VAL A 93 7.72 -3.24 16.07
#